data_AF-A0A8X6PX90-F1
#
_entry.id   AF-A0A8X6PX90-F1
#
_cell.length_a   1.000
_cell.length_b   1.000
_cell.length_c   1.000
_cell.angle_alpha   90.00
_cell.angle_beta   90.00
_cell.angle_gamma   90.00
#
_symmetry.space_group_name_H-M   'P 1'
#
loop_
_entity.id
_entity.type
_entity.pdbx_description
1 polymer ?
#
loop_
_entity_poly.entity_id
_entity_poly.type
_entity_poly.pdbx_seq_one_letter_code
_entity_poly.pdbx_strand_id
1 'polypeptide(L)'
;AYIACSWGVHHVGFVTVCFGVCGAMMSLMVGPLVKCTSQMAVLFLAALANLGICIVLFLWEPSPESKTMYFVIAGVWGMGDAIWWSQVTGIYNHISSIITICI
;
A
#
# COMPACT_ATOMS: atom_id res chain seq x y z
N ALA A 1 0.26 10.59 -12.27
CA ALA A 1 0.11 11.08 -13.66
C ALA A 1 -0.90 10.26 -14.49
N TYR A 2 -0.97 8.93 -14.33
CA TYR A 2 -1.82 8.06 -15.17
C TYR A 2 -3.34 8.37 -15.13
N ILE A 3 -3.90 8.72 -13.97
CA ILE A 3 -5.34 9.05 -13.79
C ILE A 3 -5.70 10.37 -14.52
N ALA A 4 -4.86 11.40 -14.34
CA ALA A 4 -5.10 12.73 -14.90
C ALA A 4 -5.06 12.74 -16.44
N CYS A 5 -4.21 11.90 -17.04
CA CYS A 5 -4.03 11.84 -18.49
C CYS A 5 -5.20 11.17 -19.23
N SER A 6 -5.96 10.30 -18.55
CA SER A 6 -6.97 9.44 -19.20
C SER A 6 -8.40 9.73 -18.76
N TRP A 7 -8.62 10.20 -17.52
CA TRP A 7 -9.97 10.42 -16.97
C TRP A 7 -10.15 11.85 -16.38
N GLY A 8 -9.12 12.68 -16.48
CA GLY A 8 -9.15 14.08 -16.05
C GLY A 8 -8.83 14.29 -14.57
N VAL A 9 -8.30 15.47 -14.26
CA VAL A 9 -7.74 15.82 -12.92
C VAL A 9 -8.81 15.82 -11.82
N HIS A 10 -10.07 16.12 -12.17
CA HIS A 10 -11.18 16.19 -11.21
C HIS A 10 -11.47 14.85 -10.52
N HIS A 11 -11.18 13.71 -11.17
CA HIS A 11 -11.42 12.37 -10.60
C HIS A 11 -10.28 11.87 -9.73
N VAL A 12 -9.11 12.53 -9.74
CA VAL A 12 -7.93 12.12 -8.97
C VAL A 12 -8.24 12.16 -7.47
N GLY A 13 -8.95 13.19 -7.01
CA GLY A 13 -9.32 13.31 -5.59
C GLY A 13 -10.15 12.13 -5.09
N PHE A 14 -11.11 11.66 -5.89
CA PHE A 14 -11.97 10.54 -5.50
C PHE A 14 -11.20 9.21 -5.42
N VAL A 15 -10.24 8.99 -6.32
CA VAL A 15 -9.34 7.83 -6.27
C VAL A 15 -8.41 7.90 -5.05
N THR A 16 -7.90 9.09 -4.72
CA THR A 16 -7.06 9.30 -3.51
C THR A 16 -7.84 9.06 -2.22
N VAL A 17 -9.13 9.39 -2.17
CA VAL A 17 -9.98 9.06 -1.01
C VAL A 17 -10.11 7.53 -0.86
N CYS A 18 -10.32 6.80 -1.95
CA CYS A 18 -10.35 5.34 -1.92
C CYS A 18 -9.02 4.74 -1.42
N PHE A 19 -7.89 5.24 -1.91
CA PHE A 19 -6.56 4.90 -1.41
C PHE A 19 -6.46 5.10 0.12
N GLY A 20 -6.89 6.26 0.62
CA GLY A 20 -6.85 6.57 2.05
C GLY A 20 -7.75 5.66 2.90
N VAL A 21 -8.97 5.36 2.44
CA VAL A 21 -9.90 4.47 3.15
C VAL A 21 -9.35 3.04 3.21
N CYS A 22 -8.86 2.51 2.09
CA CYS A 22 -8.24 1.17 2.05
C CYS A 22 -7.01 1.09 2.96
N GLY A 23 -6.15 2.12 2.94
CA GLY A 23 -5.01 2.22 3.85
C GLY A 23 -5.42 2.25 5.32
N ALA A 24 -6.44 3.03 5.68
CA ALA A 24 -6.94 3.10 7.05
C ALA A 24 -7.52 1.76 7.54
N MET A 25 -8.30 1.07 6.70
CA MET A 25 -8.80 -0.27 7.00
C MET A 25 -7.65 -1.25 7.25
N MET A 26 -6.63 -1.21 6.39
CA MET A 26 -5.47 -2.09 6.52
C MET A 26 -4.67 -1.81 7.80
N SER A 27 -4.47 -0.55 8.17
CA SER A 27 -3.81 -0.16 9.42
C SER A 27 -4.52 -0.72 10.66
N LEU A 28 -5.86 -0.78 10.67
CA LEU A 28 -6.62 -1.42 11.74
C LEU A 28 -6.41 -2.94 11.78
N MET A 29 -6.29 -3.57 10.60
CA MET A 29 -6.09 -5.01 10.47
C MET A 29 -4.64 -5.45 10.78
N VAL A 30 -3.65 -4.56 10.66
CA VAL A 30 -2.25 -4.88 10.96
C VAL A 30 -2.05 -5.22 12.44
N GLY A 31 -2.80 -4.59 13.36
CA GLY A 31 -2.71 -4.83 14.80
C GLY A 31 -2.80 -6.32 15.19
N PRO A 32 -3.86 -7.05 14.80
CA PRO A 32 -3.92 -8.50 15.01
C PRO A 32 -2.94 -9.29 14.14
N LEU A 33 -2.62 -8.82 12.93
CA LEU A 33 -1.76 -9.53 11.99
C LEU A 33 -0.30 -9.68 12.48
N VAL A 34 0.21 -8.70 13.22
CA VAL A 34 1.56 -8.73 13.83
C VAL A 34 1.72 -9.90 14.82
N LYS A 35 0.63 -10.42 15.40
CA LYS A 35 0.68 -11.58 16.31
C LYS A 35 0.79 -12.91 15.57
N CYS A 36 0.40 -12.97 14.30
CA CYS A 36 0.33 -14.23 13.54
C CYS A 36 1.43 -14.38 12.49
N THR A 37 2.15 -13.33 12.12
CA THR A 37 3.09 -13.40 10.97
C THR A 37 4.42 -12.74 11.28
N SER A 38 5.50 -13.31 10.73
CA SER A 38 6.81 -12.68 10.75
C SER A 38 6.79 -11.37 9.95
N GLN A 39 7.26 -10.28 10.58
CA GLN A 39 7.25 -8.93 10.00
C GLN A 39 7.85 -8.88 8.58
N MET A 40 8.94 -9.62 8.37
CA MET A 40 9.63 -9.69 7.08
C MET A 40 8.77 -10.35 6.00
N ALA A 41 8.03 -11.42 6.30
CA ALA A 41 7.20 -12.10 5.31
C ALA A 41 6.04 -11.23 4.83
N VAL A 42 5.40 -10.50 5.75
CA VAL A 42 4.33 -9.55 5.40
C VAL A 42 4.86 -8.43 4.51
N LEU A 43 6.05 -7.91 4.83
CA LEU A 43 6.71 -6.88 4.02
C LEU A 43 7.02 -7.37 2.60
N PHE A 44 7.54 -8.59 2.46
CA PHE A 44 7.81 -9.19 1.15
C PHE A 44 6.53 -9.40 0.32
N LEU A 45 5.45 -9.87 0.93
CA LEU A 45 4.16 -10.02 0.25
C LEU A 45 3.61 -8.66 -0.22
N ALA A 46 3.68 -7.63 0.63
CA ALA A 46 3.28 -6.28 0.26
C ALA A 46 4.14 -5.71 -0.88
N ALA A 47 5.45 -5.95 -0.85
CA ALA A 47 6.37 -5.55 -1.90
C ALA A 47 6.04 -6.24 -3.23
N LEU A 48 5.73 -7.54 -3.20
CA LEU A 48 5.36 -8.30 -4.40
C LEU A 48 4.02 -7.84 -4.98
N ALA A 49 3.04 -7.56 -4.13
CA ALA A 49 1.76 -7.00 -4.56
C ALA A 49 1.94 -5.62 -5.23
N ASN A 50 2.72 -4.73 -4.63
CA ASN A 50 3.03 -3.42 -5.20
C ASN A 50 3.83 -3.55 -6.52
N LEU A 51 4.78 -4.49 -6.60
CA LEU A 51 5.51 -4.77 -7.84
C LEU A 51 4.55 -5.23 -8.94
N GLY A 52 3.60 -6.10 -8.62
CA GLY A 52 2.55 -6.55 -9.53
C GLY A 52 1.71 -5.38 -10.06
N ILE A 53 1.33 -4.43 -9.20
CA ILE A 53 0.62 -3.21 -9.61
C ILE A 53 1.48 -2.36 -10.54
N CYS A 54 2.77 -2.19 -10.25
CA CYS A 54 3.70 -1.45 -11.13
C CYS A 54 3.80 -2.09 -12.52
N ILE A 55 3.87 -3.43 -12.59
CA ILE A 55 3.88 -4.17 -13.86
C ILE A 55 2.55 -3.97 -14.60
N VAL A 56 1.43 -4.07 -13.89
CA VAL A 56 0.10 -3.83 -14.47
C VAL A 56 -0.01 -2.40 -15.02
N LEU A 57 0.46 -1.39 -14.29
CA LEU A 57 0.54 -0.01 -14.76
C LEU A 57 1.44 0.18 -15.99
N PHE A 58 2.45 -0.68 -16.15
CA PHE A 58 3.38 -0.63 -17.29
C PHE A 58 2.82 -1.31 -18.54
N LEU A 59 2.05 -2.38 -18.36
CA LEU A 59 1.45 -3.16 -19.46
C LEU A 59 0.06 -2.66 -19.85
N TRP A 60 -0.65 -1.99 -18.94
CA TRP A 60 -2.02 -1.56 -19.17
C TRP A 60 -2.08 -0.22 -19.89
N GLU A 61 -2.77 -0.21 -21.02
CA GLU A 61 -3.01 0.99 -21.80
C GLU A 61 -4.24 1.74 -21.23
N PRO A 62 -4.10 3.03 -20.87
CA PRO A 62 -5.11 3.72 -20.08
C PRO A 62 -6.36 4.01 -20.92
N SER A 63 -7.40 3.20 -20.74
CA SER A 63 -8.70 3.37 -21.41
C SER A 63 -9.74 4.03 -20.50
N PRO A 64 -10.46 5.07 -20.96
CA PRO A 64 -11.40 5.85 -20.15
C PRO A 64 -12.68 5.08 -19.74
N GLU A 65 -12.96 3.92 -20.33
CA GLU A 65 -14.09 3.06 -19.95
C GLU A 65 -13.81 2.22 -18.69
N SER A 66 -12.53 1.94 -18.40
CA SER A 66 -12.11 1.03 -17.34
C SER A 66 -11.91 1.75 -15.99
N LYS A 67 -12.96 2.42 -15.52
CA LYS A 67 -12.97 3.20 -14.27
C LYS A 67 -12.61 2.37 -13.03
N THR A 68 -13.04 1.11 -13.01
CA THR A 68 -12.82 0.17 -11.90
C THR A 68 -11.34 -0.11 -11.66
N MET A 69 -10.54 -0.21 -12.71
CA MET A 69 -9.12 -0.57 -12.59
C MET A 69 -8.31 0.50 -11.85
N TYR A 70 -8.66 1.78 -12.03
CA TYR A 70 -8.04 2.88 -11.27
C TYR A 70 -8.27 2.76 -9.76
N PHE A 71 -9.48 2.35 -9.33
CA PHE A 71 -9.77 2.14 -7.91
C PHE A 71 -9.08 0.90 -7.36
N VAL A 72 -9.02 -0.18 -8.13
CA VAL A 72 -8.34 -1.41 -7.70
C VAL A 72 -6.85 -1.15 -7.50
N ILE A 73 -6.19 -0.50 -8.47
CA ILE A 73 -4.77 -0.13 -8.38
C ILE A 73 -4.54 0.76 -7.16
N ALA A 74 -5.35 1.82 -6.97
CA ALA A 74 -5.22 2.71 -5.83
C ALA A 74 -5.50 2.03 -4.49
N GLY A 75 -6.51 1.16 -4.40
CA GLY A 75 -6.87 0.43 -3.19
C GLY A 75 -5.77 -0.56 -2.78
N VAL A 76 -5.29 -1.38 -3.71
CA VAL A 76 -4.21 -2.35 -3.41
C VAL A 76 -2.91 -1.63 -3.08
N TRP A 77 -2.59 -0.54 -3.78
CA TRP A 77 -1.41 0.25 -3.48
C TRP A 77 -1.49 0.90 -2.09
N GLY A 78 -2.66 1.42 -1.71
CA GLY A 78 -2.90 1.99 -0.37
C GLY A 78 -2.82 0.97 0.75
N MET A 79 -3.30 -0.25 0.53
CA MET A 79 -3.11 -1.35 1.49
C MET A 79 -1.62 -1.71 1.64
N GLY A 80 -0.89 -1.80 0.52
CA GLY A 80 0.54 -2.09 0.53
C GLY A 80 1.36 -1.04 1.27
N ASP A 81 1.06 0.25 1.05
CA ASP A 81 1.73 1.37 1.71
C ASP A 81 1.48 1.38 3.23
N ALA A 82 0.24 1.15 3.66
CA ALA A 82 -0.11 1.07 5.08
C ALA A 82 0.60 -0.08 5.81
N ILE A 83 0.71 -1.23 5.15
CA ILE A 83 1.47 -2.38 5.66
C ILE A 83 2.95 -2.01 5.76
N TRP A 84 3.51 -1.44 4.69
CA TRP A 84 4.91 -1.07 4.63
C TRP A 84 5.29 -0.15 5.78
N TRP A 85 4.53 0.93 5.99
CA TRP A 85 4.76 1.86 7.09
C TRP A 85 4.70 1.18 8.46
N SER A 86 3.67 0.37 8.69
CA SER A 86 3.48 -0.29 9.98
C SER A 86 4.61 -1.28 10.31
N GLN A 87 5.08 -2.04 9.32
CA GLN A 87 6.15 -3.03 9.51
C GLN A 87 7.52 -2.38 9.69
N VAL A 88 7.86 -1.35 8.89
CA VAL A 88 9.15 -0.64 9.01
C VAL A 88 9.28 0.05 10.36
N THR A 89 8.23 0.74 10.83
CA THR A 89 8.22 1.35 12.17
C THR A 89 8.35 0.29 13.26
N GLY A 90 7.72 -0.88 13.11
CA GLY A 90 7.87 -2.00 14.04
C GLY A 90 9.31 -2.52 14.13
N ILE A 91 9.98 -2.70 13.00
CA ILE A 91 11.39 -3.15 12.94
C ILE A 91 12.32 -2.11 13.55
N TYR A 92 12.14 -0.83 13.23
CA TYR A 92 12.92 0.27 13.78
C TYR A 92 12.82 0.31 15.32
N ASN A 93 11.61 0.19 15.86
CA ASN A 93 11.37 0.16 17.30
C ASN A 93 12.06 -1.04 17.98
N HIS A 94 12.02 -2.21 17.35
CA HIS A 94 12.70 -3.40 17.86
C HIS A 94 14.22 -3.21 17.93
N ILE A 95 14.83 -2.68 16.86
CA ILE A 95 16.28 -2.38 16.81
C ILE A 95 16.66 -1.34 17.87
N SER A 96 15.89 -0.26 18.01
CA SER A 96 16.13 0.78 19.02
C SER A 96 16.10 0.21 20.44
N SER A 97 15.16 -0.69 20.74
CA SER A 97 15.07 -1.33 22.06
C SER A 97 16.28 -2.18 22.39
N ILE A 98 16.85 -2.89 21.42
CA ILE A 98 18.06 -3.69 21.61
C ILE A 98 19.26 -2.79 21.91
N ILE A 99 19.41 -1.69 21.18
CA ILE A 99 20.50 -0.73 21.38
C ILE A 99 20.42 -0.12 22.79
N THR A 100 19.23 0.27 23.27
CA THR A 100 19.05 0.79 24.63
C THR A 100 19.35 -0.24 25.73
N ILE A 101 19.15 -1.53 25.50
CA ILE A 101 19.50 -2.58 26.47
C ILE A 101 21.00 -2.87 26.47
N CYS A 102 21.67 -2.67 25.34
CA CYS A 102 23.11 -2.91 25.19
C CYS A 102 24.01 -1.74 25.65
N ILE A 103 23.46 -0.58 25.98
CA ILE A 103 24.16 0.61 26.51
C ILE A 103 23.86 0.74 28.00
#